data_AF-A0A7S1IC88-F1
#
_entry.id   AF-A0A7S1IC88-F1
#
_cell.length_a   1.000
_cell.length_b   1.000
_cell.length_c   1.000
_cell.angle_alpha   90.00
_cell.angle_beta   90.00
_cell.angle_gamma   90.00
#
_symmetry.space_group_name_H-M   'P 1'
#
loop_
_entity.id
_entity.type
_entity.pdbx_description
1 polymer ?
#
loop_
_entity_poly.entity_id
_entity_poly.type
_entity_poly.pdbx_seq_one_letter_code
_entity_poly.pdbx_strand_id
1 'polypeptide(L)'
;MLVIGGCSMVSDSDEGQVSGVLGYNPGDRSWKELPRLLKARSGPDFTVAVVAGDVLAIGGFRDTDGMTEEIYWVTSVERYNRHSRCWEAIASLDRSLSCSAATVVQV
;
A
#
# COMPACT_ATOMS: atom_id res chain seq x y z
N MET A 1 -6.05 3.78 13.65
CA MET A 1 -4.71 3.59 13.04
C MET A 1 -4.91 2.72 11.81
N LEU A 2 -4.22 3.01 10.71
CA LEU A 2 -4.32 2.23 9.48
C LEU A 2 -2.99 1.53 9.23
N VAL A 3 -3.03 0.25 8.93
CA VAL A 3 -1.88 -0.51 8.44
C VAL A 3 -2.20 -0.87 6.99
N ILE A 4 -1.41 -0.32 6.07
CA ILE A 4 -1.53 -0.58 4.63
C ILE A 4 -0.36 -1.49 4.28
N GLY A 5 -0.65 -2.58 3.56
CA GLY A 5 0.34 -3.56 3.07
C GLY A 5 1.16 -4.25 4.16
N GLY A 6 2.26 -4.89 3.75
CA GLY A 6 3.13 -5.71 4.59
C GLY A 6 3.71 -6.89 3.80
N CYS A 7 4.57 -7.68 4.44
CA CYS A 7 5.05 -8.95 3.91
C CYS A 7 4.56 -10.07 4.83
N SER A 8 3.79 -11.03 4.29
CA SER A 8 3.39 -12.22 5.04
C SER A 8 4.44 -13.29 4.82
N MET A 9 5.12 -13.74 5.89
CA MET A 9 6.09 -14.85 5.82
C MET A 9 5.41 -16.23 5.85
N VAL A 10 4.11 -16.33 5.55
CA VAL A 10 3.40 -17.61 5.56
C VAL A 10 3.63 -18.32 4.23
N SER A 11 4.56 -19.28 4.24
CA SER A 11 4.72 -20.27 3.18
C SER A 11 3.58 -21.27 3.27
N ASP A 12 2.50 -21.06 2.53
CA ASP A 12 1.82 -22.14 1.82
C ASP A 12 0.71 -21.55 0.94
N SER A 13 0.93 -21.68 -0.37
CA SER A 13 0.04 -21.34 -1.49
C SER A 13 -0.40 -19.87 -1.63
N ASP A 14 0.31 -19.19 -2.54
CA ASP A 14 -0.03 -17.93 -3.22
C ASP A 14 0.10 -16.62 -2.41
N GLU A 15 0.69 -15.61 -3.05
CA GLU A 15 0.81 -14.21 -2.58
C GLU A 15 1.89 -13.87 -1.53
N GLY A 16 3.17 -13.89 -1.94
CA GLY A 16 4.23 -13.15 -1.23
C GLY A 16 4.05 -11.62 -1.19
N GLN A 17 2.98 -11.08 -1.78
CA GLN A 17 2.65 -9.66 -1.82
C GLN A 17 1.27 -9.38 -1.26
N VAL A 18 1.17 -8.42 -0.35
CA VAL A 18 -0.07 -8.14 0.36
C VAL A 18 -0.69 -6.85 -0.19
N SER A 19 -1.73 -6.98 -1.03
CA SER A 19 -2.65 -5.88 -1.38
C SER A 19 -3.64 -5.55 -0.26
N GLY A 20 -3.67 -6.38 0.79
CA GLY A 20 -4.53 -6.24 1.95
C GLY A 20 -4.26 -4.95 2.73
N VAL A 21 -5.34 -4.36 3.24
CA VAL A 21 -5.29 -3.19 4.12
C VAL A 21 -6.06 -3.53 5.38
N LEU A 22 -5.46 -3.25 6.54
CA LEU A 22 -6.08 -3.46 7.84
C LEU A 22 -6.33 -2.13 8.55
N GLY A 23 -7.55 -1.95 9.03
CA GLY A 23 -7.93 -0.81 9.85
C GLY A 23 -8.03 -1.22 11.32
N TYR A 24 -7.35 -0.50 12.20
CA TYR A 24 -7.50 -0.66 13.65
C TYR A 24 -8.62 0.26 14.18
N ASN A 25 -9.61 -0.35 14.82
CA ASN A 25 -10.65 0.34 15.57
C ASN A 25 -10.26 0.46 17.06
N PRO A 26 -10.02 1.67 17.59
CA PRO A 26 -9.63 1.85 18.98
C PRO A 26 -10.76 1.59 19.98
N GLY A 27 -12.03 1.66 19.55
CA GLY A 27 -13.19 1.51 20.44
C GLY A 27 -13.36 0.08 20.94
N ASP A 28 -13.18 -0.90 20.06
CA ASP A 28 -13.26 -2.34 20.38
C ASP A 28 -11.89 -3.03 20.37
N ARG A 29 -10.81 -2.28 20.07
CA ARG A 29 -9.43 -2.75 19.96
C ARG A 29 -9.26 -3.88 18.94
N SER A 30 -10.09 -3.89 17.90
CA SER A 30 -10.05 -4.91 16.85
C SER A 30 -9.43 -4.38 15.56
N TRP A 31 -8.98 -5.34 14.75
CA TRP A 31 -8.58 -5.10 13.37
C TRP A 31 -9.69 -5.56 12.43
N LYS A 32 -9.89 -4.82 11.35
CA LYS A 32 -10.82 -5.19 10.28
C LYS A 32 -10.14 -5.09 8.94
N GLU A 33 -10.51 -5.98 8.04
CA GLU A 33 -10.15 -5.85 6.63
C GLU A 33 -10.81 -4.61 6.03
N LEU A 34 -10.00 -3.92 5.24
CA LEU A 34 -10.40 -2.77 4.46
C LEU A 34 -10.23 -3.09 2.97
N PRO A 35 -10.83 -2.28 2.09
CA PRO A 35 -10.67 -2.39 0.66
C PRO A 35 -9.18 -2.51 0.28
N ARG A 36 -8.88 -3.50 -0.56
CA ARG A 36 -7.53 -3.79 -1.05
C ARG A 36 -7.02 -2.67 -1.95
N LEU A 37 -5.70 -2.48 -1.97
CA LEU A 37 -5.04 -1.60 -2.95
C LEU A 37 -5.30 -2.09 -4.39
N LEU A 38 -5.24 -1.17 -5.35
CA LEU A 38 -5.38 -1.49 -6.78
C LEU A 38 -4.19 -2.30 -7.29
N LYS A 39 -2.99 -2.03 -6.75
CA LYS A 39 -1.78 -2.80 -7.03
C LYS A 39 -1.22 -3.35 -5.72
N ALA A 40 -0.91 -4.64 -5.73
CA ALA A 40 -0.15 -5.26 -4.65
C ALA A 40 1.23 -4.61 -4.54
N ARG A 41 1.73 -4.52 -3.31
CA ARG A 41 3.00 -3.91 -2.97
C ARG A 41 3.68 -4.81 -1.94
N SER A 42 4.94 -5.16 -2.15
CA SER A 42 5.74 -5.82 -1.13
C SER A 42 6.14 -4.76 -0.08
N GLY A 43 5.93 -5.05 1.21
CA GLY A 43 6.63 -4.29 2.26
C GLY A 43 8.09 -4.71 2.25
N PRO A 44 9.11 -3.87 2.55
CA PRO A 44 9.19 -2.50 3.09
C PRO A 44 9.24 -1.34 2.05
N ASP A 45 8.82 -1.57 0.80
CA ASP A 45 9.29 -0.73 -0.30
C ASP A 45 8.36 0.38 -0.75
N PHE A 46 7.14 0.46 -0.23
CA PHE A 46 6.24 1.57 -0.53
C PHE A 46 6.05 2.49 0.66
N THR A 47 5.65 3.73 0.38
CA THR A 47 5.46 4.76 1.39
C THR A 47 3.97 5.03 1.62
N VAL A 48 3.61 5.31 2.86
CA VAL A 48 2.28 5.81 3.23
C VAL A 48 2.39 7.24 3.75
N ALA A 49 1.49 8.11 3.30
CA ALA A 49 1.38 9.49 3.80
C ALA A 49 -0.08 9.88 4.05
N VAL A 50 -0.30 10.84 4.94
CA VAL A 50 -1.61 11.47 5.14
C VAL A 50 -1.51 12.94 4.71
N VAL A 51 -2.20 13.30 3.63
CA VAL A 51 -2.18 14.65 3.04
C VAL A 51 -3.59 15.22 3.12
N ALA A 52 -3.76 16.35 3.81
CA ALA A 52 -5.06 17.00 3.98
C ALA A 52 -6.20 16.05 4.47
N GLY A 53 -5.84 15.02 5.26
CA GLY A 53 -6.77 14.03 5.79
C GLY A 53 -7.07 12.85 4.84
N ASP A 54 -6.46 12.81 3.67
CA ASP A 54 -6.51 11.68 2.75
C ASP A 54 -5.27 10.79 2.91
N VAL A 55 -5.49 9.48 2.86
CA VAL A 55 -4.41 8.48 2.99
C VAL A 55 -3.91 8.10 1.60
N LEU A 56 -2.60 8.20 1.40
CA LEU A 56 -1.92 7.88 0.15
C LEU A 56 -1.00 6.68 0.32
N ALA A 57 -1.03 5.77 -0.65
CA ALA A 57 -0.05 4.71 -0.86
C ALA A 57 0.78 5.03 -2.10
N ILE A 58 2.09 5.18 -1.94
CA ILE A 58 3.01 5.76 -2.93
C ILE A 58 4.12 4.77 -3.25
N GLY A 59 4.36 4.50 -4.54
CA GLY A 59 5.57 3.80 -4.97
C GLY A 59 5.68 2.31 -4.59
N GLY A 60 6.92 1.83 -4.46
CA GLY A 60 7.27 0.46 -4.13
C GLY A 60 7.43 -0.46 -5.32
N PHE A 61 7.58 -1.74 -5.05
CA PHE A 61 7.58 -2.77 -6.07
C PHE A 61 6.64 -3.89 -5.69
N ARG A 62 6.48 -4.78 -6.64
CA ARG A 62 5.74 -6.01 -6.51
C ARG A 62 6.64 -7.08 -7.13
N ASP A 63 6.85 -8.18 -6.42
CA ASP A 63 7.51 -9.34 -7.02
C ASP A 63 6.60 -9.97 -8.09
N THR A 64 7.06 -11.00 -8.78
CA THR A 64 6.11 -11.91 -9.43
C THR A 64 5.76 -13.04 -8.47
N ASP A 65 4.85 -13.92 -8.88
CA ASP A 65 4.41 -15.16 -8.23
C ASP A 65 5.54 -16.19 -7.99
N GLY A 66 6.80 -15.76 -7.89
CA GLY A 66 7.98 -16.60 -7.75
C GLY A 66 8.39 -17.30 -9.04
N MET A 67 7.67 -17.10 -10.16
CA MET A 67 7.98 -17.74 -11.44
C MET A 67 9.01 -16.96 -12.27
N THR A 68 9.21 -15.67 -11.99
CA THR A 68 10.24 -14.87 -12.67
C THR A 68 11.03 -14.02 -11.66
N GLU A 69 12.33 -13.84 -11.89
CA GLU A 69 13.17 -12.92 -11.10
C GLU A 69 12.90 -11.43 -11.41
N GLU A 70 11.82 -11.12 -12.13
CA GLU A 70 11.48 -9.76 -12.53
C GLU A 70 10.83 -8.98 -11.39
N ILE A 71 11.47 -7.88 -11.00
CA ILE A 71 10.94 -6.91 -10.04
C ILE A 71 10.09 -5.89 -10.81
N TYR A 72 8.81 -5.77 -10.45
CA TYR A 72 7.89 -4.81 -11.06
C TYR A 72 7.74 -3.57 -10.20
N TRP A 73 8.30 -2.46 -10.66
CA TRP A 73 8.18 -1.17 -10.01
C TRP A 73 6.76 -0.60 -10.09
N VAL A 74 6.18 -0.29 -8.93
CA VAL A 74 4.88 0.38 -8.81
C VAL A 74 5.10 1.88 -8.77
N THR A 75 4.72 2.60 -9.82
CA THR A 75 4.81 4.06 -9.87
C THR A 75 3.53 4.76 -9.42
N SER A 76 2.43 4.04 -9.21
CA SER A 76 1.14 4.66 -8.88
C SER A 76 1.09 5.20 -7.45
N VAL A 77 0.49 6.38 -7.34
CA VAL A 77 -0.01 6.96 -6.09
C VAL A 77 -1.50 6.66 -6.01
N GLU A 78 -1.89 5.92 -4.97
CA GLU A 78 -3.27 5.55 -4.72
C GLU A 78 -3.80 6.28 -3.49
N ARG A 79 -5.04 6.76 -3.56
CA ARG A 79 -5.74 7.42 -2.46
C ARG A 79 -6.91 6.58 -2.00
N TYR A 80 -7.13 6.51 -0.69
CA TYR A 80 -8.36 5.93 -0.16
C TYR A 80 -9.52 6.93 -0.22
N ASN A 81 -10.49 6.67 -1.10
CA ASN A 81 -11.70 7.45 -1.20
C ASN A 81 -12.71 7.01 -0.12
N ARG A 82 -12.95 7.89 0.86
CA ARG A 82 -13.84 7.59 2.01
C ARG A 82 -15.30 7.49 1.64
N HIS A 83 -15.73 8.12 0.54
CA HIS A 83 -17.12 8.11 0.09
C HIS A 83 -17.45 6.79 -0.60
N SER A 84 -16.64 6.38 -1.58
CA SER A 84 -16.82 5.11 -2.29
C SER A 84 -16.27 3.91 -1.51
N ARG A 85 -15.45 4.14 -0.47
CA ARG A 85 -14.73 3.10 0.27
C ARG A 85 -13.90 2.22 -0.67
N CYS A 86 -13.17 2.85 -1.56
CA CYS A 86 -12.29 2.19 -2.52
C CYS A 86 -10.98 2.98 -2.66
N TRP A 87 -9.94 2.30 -3.14
CA TRP A 87 -8.72 2.96 -3.58
C TRP A 87 -8.87 3.46 -5.01
N GLU A 88 -8.32 4.63 -5.28
CA GLU A 88 -8.29 5.23 -6.62
C GLU A 88 -6.86 5.70 -6.94
N ALA A 89 -6.41 5.48 -8.17
CA ALA A 89 -5.13 6.02 -8.63
C ALA A 89 -5.29 7.52 -8.90
N ILE A 90 -4.47 8.35 -8.25
CA ILE A 90 -4.56 9.82 -8.34
C ILE A 90 -3.37 10.46 -9.05
N ALA A 91 -2.24 9.77 -9.12
CA ALA A 91 -1.02 10.24 -9.78
C ALA A 91 -0.06 9.07 -10.06
N SER A 92 1.01 9.35 -10.79
CA SER A 92 2.12 8.44 -11.04
C SER A 92 3.44 9.16 -10.78
N LEU A 93 4.40 8.45 -10.20
CA LEU A 93 5.80 8.87 -10.11
C LEU A 93 6.50 8.63 -11.44
N ASP A 94 7.48 9.47 -11.79
CA ASP A 94 8.34 9.24 -12.96
C ASP A 94 9.22 7.98 -12.79
N ARG A 95 9.55 7.65 -11.55
CA ARG A 95 10.31 6.45 -11.16
C ARG A 95 9.79 5.95 -9.81
N SER A 96 9.71 4.63 -9.64
CA SER A 96 9.37 4.07 -8.33
C SER A 96 10.49 4.31 -7.31
N LEU A 97 10.07 4.48 -6.06
CA LEU A 97 10.95 4.64 -4.90
C LEU A 97 10.77 3.41 -4.01
N SER A 98 11.89 2.83 -3.56
CA SER A 98 11.96 1.82 -2.49
C SER A 98 12.51 2.45 -1.20
N CYS A 99 12.22 1.85 -0.05
CA CYS A 99 12.67 2.32 1.27
C CYS A 99 12.45 3.83 1.53
N SER A 100 11.38 4.40 0.97
CA SER A 100 11.15 5.84 0.98
C SER A 100 10.35 6.28 2.21
N ALA A 101 10.66 7.48 2.71
CA ALA A 101 9.86 8.18 3.71
C ALA A 101 9.24 9.42 3.07
N ALA A 102 7.94 9.63 3.30
CA ALA A 102 7.23 10.81 2.83
C ALA A 102 6.83 11.67 4.03
N THR A 103 6.95 12.98 3.85
CA THR A 103 6.40 13.97 4.76
C THR A 103 5.62 15.00 3.95
N VAL A 104 4.66 15.65 4.59
CA VAL A 104 3.87 16.71 3.97
C VAL A 104 4.45 18.04 4.41
N VAL A 105 4.92 18.84 3.47
CA VAL A 105 5.37 20.21 3.73
C VAL A 105 4.28 21.15 3.22
N GLN A 106 3.68 21.93 4.13
CA GLN A 106 2.82 23.05 3.75
C GLN A 106 3.72 24.26 3.50
N VAL A 107 3.69 24.79 2.27
CA VAL A 107 4.33 26.06 1.88
C VAL A 107 3.35 27.21 2.01
#